data_AF-A0A7X8ZA65-F1
#
_entry.id   AF-A0A7X8ZA65-F1
#
_cell.length_a   1.000
_cell.length_b   1.000
_cell.length_c   1.000
_cell.angle_alpha   90.00
_cell.angle_beta   90.00
_cell.angle_gamma   90.00
#
_symmetry.space_group_name_H-M   'P 1'
#
loop_
_entity.id
_entity.type
_entity.pdbx_description
1 polymer ?
#
loop_
_entity_poly.entity_id
_entity_poly.type
_entity_poly.pdbx_seq_one_letter_code
_entity_poly.pdbx_strand_id
1 'polypeptide(L)'
;MHLASHELHDLHELTLSCVNSITNMAMFLNVVQDQELKSMIQGHFPAHIQDYNIKVDFLQNAAGVKEKLNVPTLNKALQDYTKSPAGTYPQITPRTDI
;
A
#
# COMPACT_ATOMS: atom_id res chain seq x y z
N MET A 1 3.37 -13.46 -20.52
CA MET A 1 4.34 -12.38 -20.80
C MET A 1 5.64 -12.84 -20.19
N HIS A 2 6.75 -12.86 -20.93
CA HIS A 2 8.03 -13.28 -20.36
C HIS A 2 8.77 -12.03 -19.87
N LEU A 3 9.04 -11.97 -18.56
CA LEU A 3 9.83 -10.89 -17.98
C LEU A 3 11.30 -11.08 -18.35
N ALA A 4 11.96 -9.99 -18.71
CA ALA A 4 13.41 -9.93 -18.72
C ALA A 4 13.96 -10.03 -17.29
N SER A 5 15.24 -10.40 -17.15
CA SER A 5 15.84 -10.64 -15.83
C SER A 5 15.76 -9.43 -14.89
N HIS A 6 15.85 -8.21 -15.41
CA HIS A 6 15.72 -7.00 -14.61
C HIS A 6 14.27 -6.78 -14.16
N GLU A 7 13.27 -7.00 -15.02
CA GLU A 7 11.85 -6.92 -14.65
C GLU A 7 11.48 -7.98 -13.61
N LEU A 8 12.08 -9.18 -13.68
CA LEU A 8 11.92 -10.22 -12.66
C LEU A 8 12.53 -9.80 -11.32
N HIS A 9 13.70 -9.15 -11.35
CA HIS A 9 14.33 -8.61 -10.16
C HIS A 9 13.50 -7.48 -9.55
N ASP A 10 13.02 -6.53 -10.35
CA ASP A 10 12.16 -5.44 -9.90
C ASP A 10 10.85 -5.98 -9.28
N LEU A 11 10.26 -7.00 -9.91
CA LEU A 11 9.07 -7.67 -9.37
C LEU A 11 9.36 -8.40 -8.04
N HIS A 12 10.53 -9.01 -7.90
CA HIS A 12 10.95 -9.63 -6.65
C HIS A 12 11.11 -8.61 -5.52
N GLU A 13 11.82 -7.51 -5.77
CA GLU A 13 11.97 -6.40 -4.82
C GLU A 13 10.62 -5.81 -4.42
N LEU A 14 9.74 -5.59 -5.40
CA LEU A 14 8.39 -5.11 -5.15
C LEU A 14 7.58 -6.09 -4.29
N THR A 15 7.73 -7.40 -4.52
CA THR A 15 7.07 -8.45 -3.72
C THR A 15 7.56 -8.46 -2.28
N LEU A 16 8.88 -8.31 -2.06
CA LEU A 16 9.45 -8.21 -0.71
C LEU A 16 8.99 -6.94 0.01
N SER A 17 8.89 -5.81 -0.70
CA SER A 17 8.37 -4.57 -0.12
C SER A 17 6.92 -4.72 0.38
N CYS A 18 6.09 -5.52 -0.32
CA CYS A 18 4.72 -5.78 0.09
C CYS A 18 4.65 -6.51 1.44
N VAL A 19 5.59 -7.43 1.71
CA VAL A 19 5.69 -8.10 3.01
C VAL A 19 5.92 -7.08 4.13
N ASN A 20 6.82 -6.12 3.93
CA ASN A 20 7.07 -5.06 4.88
C ASN A 20 5.82 -4.17 5.08
N SER A 21 5.15 -3.77 4.00
CA SER A 21 3.91 -2.97 4.08
C SER A 21 2.81 -3.70 4.85
N ILE A 22 2.53 -4.96 4.53
CA ILE A 22 1.49 -5.75 5.19
C ILE A 22 1.81 -5.96 6.68
N THR A 23 3.06 -6.28 6.99
CA THR A 23 3.51 -6.47 8.39
C THR A 23 3.31 -5.20 9.21
N ASN A 24 3.72 -4.04 8.66
CA ASN A 24 3.53 -2.76 9.33
C ASN A 24 2.05 -2.38 9.45
N MET A 25 1.22 -2.64 8.43
CA MET A 25 -0.23 -2.42 8.53
C MET A 25 -0.84 -3.26 9.66
N ALA A 26 -0.46 -4.54 9.77
CA ALA A 26 -0.93 -5.41 10.85
C ALA A 26 -0.50 -4.88 12.22
N MET A 27 0.75 -4.42 12.37
CA MET A 27 1.21 -3.76 13.59
C MET A 27 0.39 -2.50 13.88
N PHE A 28 0.20 -1.60 12.90
CA PHE A 28 -0.54 -0.35 13.08
C PHE A 28 -1.99 -0.57 13.48
N LEU A 29 -2.66 -1.59 12.97
CA LEU A 29 -4.02 -1.96 13.38
C LEU A 29 -4.15 -2.25 14.88
N ASN A 30 -3.07 -2.69 15.53
CA ASN A 30 -3.03 -2.99 16.95
C ASN A 30 -2.71 -1.77 17.83
N VAL A 31 -2.03 -0.75 17.28
CA VAL A 31 -1.52 0.39 18.07
C VAL A 31 -2.20 1.73 17.75
N VAL A 32 -2.89 1.84 16.62
CA VAL A 32 -3.58 3.06 16.20
C VAL A 32 -4.71 3.41 17.16
N GLN A 33 -4.73 4.68 17.59
CA GLN A 33 -5.75 5.21 18.50
C GLN A 33 -6.90 5.88 17.75
N ASP A 34 -6.56 6.57 16.65
CA ASP A 34 -7.54 7.25 15.80
C ASP A 34 -8.39 6.24 15.02
N GLN A 35 -9.71 6.31 15.18
CA GLN A 35 -10.64 5.33 14.60
C GLN A 35 -10.83 5.51 13.09
N GLU A 36 -10.69 6.73 12.58
CA GLU A 36 -10.76 7.00 11.14
C GLU A 36 -9.56 6.39 10.45
N LEU A 37 -8.35 6.63 10.98
CA LEU A 37 -7.11 6.02 10.50
C LEU A 37 -7.15 4.49 10.60
N LYS A 38 -7.66 3.94 11.71
CA LYS A 38 -7.85 2.49 11.85
C LYS A 38 -8.74 1.94 10.73
N SER A 39 -9.88 2.59 10.48
CA SER A 39 -10.83 2.17 9.46
C SER A 39 -10.23 2.24 8.05
N MET A 40 -9.41 3.26 7.76
CA MET A 40 -8.67 3.36 6.51
C MET A 40 -7.70 2.18 6.34
N ILE A 41 -6.86 1.90 7.35
CA ILE A 41 -5.91 0.78 7.28
C ILE A 41 -6.67 -0.55 7.10
N GLN A 42 -7.77 -0.77 7.83
CA GLN A 42 -8.62 -1.96 7.70
C GLN A 42 -9.20 -2.11 6.29
N GLY A 43 -9.66 -1.00 5.68
CA GLY A 43 -10.18 -1.01 4.31
C GLY A 43 -9.14 -1.34 3.25
N HIS A 44 -7.89 -0.89 3.43
CA HIS A 44 -6.80 -1.15 2.49
C HIS A 44 -6.14 -2.52 2.66
N PHE A 45 -6.18 -3.10 3.86
CA PHE A 45 -5.42 -4.30 4.21
C PHE A 45 -5.68 -5.51 3.29
N PRO A 46 -6.94 -5.87 2.95
CA PRO A 46 -7.21 -6.98 2.02
C PRO A 46 -6.67 -6.74 0.61
N ALA A 47 -6.69 -5.50 0.13
CA ALA A 47 -6.18 -5.16 -1.19
C ALA A 47 -4.65 -5.32 -1.26
N HIS A 48 -3.91 -4.95 -0.21
CA HIS A 48 -2.46 -5.19 -0.16
C HIS A 48 -2.11 -6.67 -0.10
N ILE A 49 -2.90 -7.51 0.58
CA ILE A 49 -2.72 -8.97 0.59
C ILE A 49 -2.99 -9.54 -0.82
N GLN A 50 -4.07 -9.13 -1.47
CA GLN A 50 -4.39 -9.56 -2.83
C GLN A 50 -3.27 -9.15 -3.81
N ASP A 51 -2.78 -7.92 -3.69
CA ASP A 51 -1.70 -7.38 -4.50
C ASP A 51 -0.37 -8.15 -4.31
N TYR A 52 -0.07 -8.61 -3.10
CA TYR A 52 1.05 -9.53 -2.83
C TYR A 52 0.84 -10.89 -3.52
N ASN A 53 -0.33 -11.51 -3.34
CA ASN A 53 -0.63 -12.82 -3.91
C ASN A 53 -0.56 -12.81 -5.45
N ILE A 54 -1.07 -11.75 -6.08
CA ILE A 54 -0.95 -11.55 -7.54
C ILE A 54 0.54 -11.52 -7.95
N LYS A 55 1.41 -10.81 -7.24
CA LYS A 55 2.84 -10.76 -7.57
C LYS A 55 3.53 -12.10 -7.37
N VAL A 56 3.20 -12.83 -6.29
CA VAL A 56 3.70 -14.19 -6.06
C VAL A 56 3.29 -15.13 -7.20
N ASP A 57 2.02 -15.09 -7.61
CA ASP A 57 1.52 -15.87 -8.74
C ASP A 57 2.25 -15.52 -10.03
N PHE A 58 2.56 -14.23 -10.25
CA PHE A 58 3.31 -13.78 -11.42
C PHE A 58 4.76 -14.32 -11.41
N LEU A 59 5.42 -14.32 -10.25
CA LEU A 59 6.76 -14.88 -10.09
C LEU A 59 6.80 -16.40 -10.31
N GLN A 60 5.72 -17.10 -9.96
CA GLN A 60 5.62 -18.56 -10.10
C GLN A 60 5.15 -19.01 -11.49
N ASN A 61 4.36 -18.17 -12.20
CA ASN A 61 3.71 -18.53 -13.46
C ASN A 61 4.08 -17.58 -14.60
N ALA A 62 4.93 -18.04 -15.52
CA ALA A 62 5.35 -17.28 -16.72
C ALA A 62 4.19 -16.91 -17.67
N ALA A 63 3.03 -17.56 -17.54
CA ALA A 63 1.82 -17.20 -18.29
C ALA A 63 1.24 -15.84 -17.87
N GLY A 64 1.63 -15.31 -16.70
CA GLY A 64 1.09 -14.09 -16.10
C GLY A 64 -0.21 -14.35 -15.32
N VAL A 65 -0.67 -13.32 -14.61
CA VAL A 65 -1.84 -13.41 -13.71
C VAL A 65 -3.12 -13.05 -14.46
N LYS A 66 -4.20 -13.80 -14.20
CA LYS A 66 -5.54 -13.55 -14.78
C LYS A 66 -6.43 -12.68 -13.88
N GLU A 67 -6.10 -12.65 -12.59
CA GLU A 67 -6.81 -11.86 -11.60
C GLU A 67 -6.43 -10.38 -11.70
N LYS A 68 -7.39 -9.50 -11.44
CA LYS A 68 -7.17 -8.05 -11.33
C LYS A 68 -7.30 -7.65 -9.88
N LEU A 69 -6.43 -6.74 -9.46
CA LEU A 69 -6.53 -6.12 -8.14
C LEU A 69 -7.89 -5.44 -7.99
N ASN A 70 -8.60 -5.75 -6.91
CA ASN A 70 -9.85 -5.09 -6.57
C ASN A 70 -9.55 -3.74 -5.92
N VAL A 71 -9.32 -2.73 -6.76
CA VAL A 71 -9.01 -1.37 -6.30
C VAL A 71 -10.31 -0.67 -5.88
N PRO A 72 -10.44 -0.23 -4.61
CA PRO A 72 -11.58 0.56 -4.17
C PRO A 72 -11.73 1.83 -5.01
N THR A 73 -12.97 2.26 -5.24
CA THR A 73 -13.20 3.52 -5.96
C THR A 73 -12.64 4.70 -5.16
N LEU A 74 -11.77 5.48 -5.79
CA LEU A 74 -11.17 6.65 -5.16
C LEU A 74 -12.23 7.73 -4.89
N ASN A 75 -12.37 8.15 -3.63
CA ASN A 75 -13.17 9.31 -3.29
C ASN A 75 -12.42 10.59 -3.73
N LYS A 76 -12.91 11.22 -4.81
CA LYS A 76 -12.34 12.47 -5.35
C LYS A 76 -12.88 13.68 -4.59
N ALA A 77 -12.55 13.77 -3.30
CA ALA A 77 -13.03 14.85 -2.44
C ALA A 77 -12.30 16.19 -2.70
N LEU A 78 -11.10 16.15 -3.27
CA LEU A 78 -10.30 17.34 -3.56
C LEU A 78 -10.70 17.97 -4.90
N GLN A 79 -10.92 19.28 -4.89
CA GLN A 79 -11.17 20.08 -6.10
C GLN A 79 -9.88 20.36 -6.88
N ASP A 80 -8.75 20.43 -6.19
CA ASP A 80 -7.43 20.70 -6.75
C ASP A 80 -6.39 19.87 -5.99
N TYR A 81 -5.76 18.91 -6.69
CA TYR A 81 -4.75 18.02 -6.11
C TYR A 81 -3.39 18.70 -5.89
N THR A 82 -3.22 19.94 -6.35
CA THR A 82 -2.00 20.73 -6.17
C THR A 82 -2.10 21.70 -4.99
N LYS A 83 -3.28 21.80 -4.37
CA LYS A 83 -3.54 22.70 -3.24
C LYS A 83 -4.03 21.94 -2.04
N SER A 84 -3.46 22.29 -0.89
CA SER A 84 -3.92 21.75 0.37
C SER A 84 -5.16 22.48 0.88
N PRO A 85 -6.14 21.74 1.43
CA PRO A 85 -7.29 22.34 2.08
C PRO A 85 -6.96 22.97 3.45
N ALA A 86 -5.81 22.65 4.05
CA ALA A 86 -5.47 23.08 5.41
C ALA A 86 -5.15 24.58 5.52
N GLY A 87 -4.71 25.22 4.43
CA GLY A 87 -4.38 26.66 4.36
C GLY A 87 -3.15 27.10 5.16
N THR A 88 -2.94 26.55 6.36
CA THR A 88 -1.80 26.80 7.25
C THR A 88 -1.31 25.48 7.85
N TYR A 89 0.00 25.38 8.06
CA TYR A 89 0.64 24.20 8.65
C TYR A 89 1.47 24.63 9.86
N PRO A 90 1.09 24.24 11.07
CA PRO A 90 1.90 24.53 12.25
C PRO A 90 3.21 23.74 12.16
N GLN A 91 4.30 24.33 12.64
CA GLN A 91 5.53 23.58 12.87
C GLN A 91 5.28 22.55 13.97
N ILE A 92 5.59 21.28 13.69
CA ILE A 92 5.54 20.20 14.66
C ILE A 92 6.97 19.71 14.92
N THR A 93 7.28 19.41 16.19
CA THR A 93 8.56 18.82 16.58
C THR A 93 8.40 17.30 16.60
N PRO A 94 9.21 16.53 15.85
CA PRO A 94 9.20 15.08 15.95
C PRO A 94 9.49 14.60 17.37
N ARG A 95 8.84 13.53 17.80
CA ARG A 95 9.11 12.89 19.08
C ARG A 95 10.41 12.08 18.96
N THR A 96 11.48 12.52 19.64
CA THR A 96 12.81 11.88 19.58
C THR A 96 13.22 11.22 20.90
N ASP A 97 12.39 11.33 21.93
CA ASP A 97 12.51 10.65 23.21
C ASP A 97 12.19 9.15 23.06
N ILE A 98 13.12 8.29 23.52
CA ILE A 98 13.02 6.83 23.61
C ILE A 98 12.74 6.46 25.08
#